data_AF-A0A3D4TKB2-F1
#
_entry.id   AF-A0A3D4TKB2-F1
#
_cell.length_a   1.000
_cell.length_b   1.000
_cell.length_c   1.000
_cell.angle_alpha   90.00
_cell.angle_beta   90.00
_cell.angle_gamma   90.00
#
_symmetry.space_group_name_H-M   'P 1'
#
loop_
_entity.id
_entity.type
_entity.pdbx_description
1 polymer ?
#
loop_
_entity_poly.entity_id
_entity_poly.type
_entity_poly.pdbx_seq_one_letter_code
_entity_poly.pdbx_strand_id
1 'polypeptide(L)' 'PVDQYIGGIEHAILHLMYFRFYHKLLRDARMVDSNEPARNLLCQGMVIAETYYRPNPDGSKDWINPADV' A
#
# COMPACT_ATOMS: atom_id res chain seq x y z
N PRO A 1 -0.15 -3.11 20.62
CA PRO A 1 -0.45 -3.40 19.19
C PRO A 1 -1.29 -2.24 18.63
N VAL A 2 -1.22 -2.01 17.33
CA VAL A 2 -2.05 -1.01 16.63
C VAL A 2 -3.51 -1.49 16.62
N ASP A 3 -4.45 -0.64 17.01
CA ASP A 3 -5.88 -1.00 17.03
C ASP A 3 -6.49 -1.10 15.62
N GLN A 4 -6.14 -0.14 14.75
CA GLN A 4 -6.57 -0.10 13.36
C GLN A 4 -5.39 0.29 12.45
N TYR A 5 -5.07 -0.57 11.50
CA TYR A 5 -4.10 -0.31 10.44
C TYR A 5 -4.84 -0.16 9.11
N ILE A 6 -4.59 0.93 8.38
CA ILE A 6 -5.22 1.22 7.09
C ILE A 6 -4.12 1.38 6.05
N GLY A 7 -4.20 0.65 4.94
CA GLY A 7 -3.19 0.68 3.87
C GLY A 7 -3.64 -0.14 2.67
N GLY A 8 -3.14 0.14 1.47
CA GLY A 8 -3.63 -0.51 0.26
C GLY A 8 -3.28 -2.00 0.19
N ILE A 9 -4.07 -2.76 -0.58
CA ILE A 9 -3.91 -4.22 -0.71
C ILE A 9 -2.62 -4.63 -1.42
N GLU A 10 -1.97 -3.71 -2.14
CA GLU A 10 -0.65 -3.90 -2.74
C GLU A 10 0.43 -4.29 -1.71
N HIS A 11 0.21 -3.97 -0.42
CA HIS A 11 1.10 -4.29 0.68
C HIS A 11 0.82 -5.64 1.36
N ALA A 12 -0.17 -6.40 0.88
CA ALA A 12 -0.70 -7.60 1.57
C ALA A 12 0.35 -8.69 1.86
N ILE A 13 1.32 -8.86 0.97
CA ILE A 13 2.35 -9.90 1.12
C ILE A 13 3.63 -9.30 1.70
N LEU A 14 4.44 -8.61 0.90
CA LEU A 14 5.80 -8.19 1.32
C LEU A 14 5.78 -7.38 2.62
N HIS A 15 5.23 -6.17 2.56
CA HIS A 15 5.23 -5.24 3.68
C HIS A 15 4.56 -5.84 4.93
N LEU A 16 3.36 -6.39 4.80
CA LEU A 16 2.65 -6.94 5.96
C LEU A 16 3.29 -8.21 6.51
N MET A 17 3.92 -9.05 5.68
CA MET A 17 4.72 -10.17 6.20
C MET A 17 5.96 -9.67 6.96
N TYR A 18 6.69 -8.69 6.42
CA TYR A 18 7.85 -8.12 7.11
C TYR A 18 7.46 -7.42 8.42
N PHE A 19 6.33 -6.72 8.43
CA PHE A 19 5.79 -6.08 9.64
C PHE A 19 5.53 -7.11 10.75
N ARG A 20 4.89 -8.22 10.41
CA ARG A 20 4.64 -9.32 11.36
C ARG A 20 5.93 -10.00 11.81
N PHE A 21 6.85 -10.24 10.88
CA PHE A 21 8.15 -10.85 11.18
C PHE A 21 8.95 -10.00 12.18
N TYR A 22 9.12 -8.71 11.89
CA TYR A 22 9.86 -7.80 12.76
C TYR A 22 9.17 -7.63 14.11
N HIS A 23 7.84 -7.55 14.16
CA HIS A 23 7.13 -7.46 15.43
C HIS A 23 7.40 -8.66 16.32
N LYS A 24 7.47 -9.87 15.75
CA LYS A 24 7.83 -11.09 16.49
C LYS A 24 9.29 -11.10 16.92
N LEU A 25 10.21 -10.62 16.06
CA LEU A 25 11.62 -10.46 16.43
C LEU A 25 11.76 -9.50 17.63
N LEU A 26 11.07 -8.36 17.60
CA LEU A 26 11.08 -7.40 18.71
C LEU A 26 10.48 -7.97 19.99
N ARG A 27 9.43 -8.79 19.87
CA ARG A 27 8.87 -9.53 21.01
C ARG A 27 9.91 -10.49 21.60
N ASP A 28 10.60 -11.25 20.77
CA ASP A 28 11.61 -12.21 21.22
C ASP A 28 12.82 -11.51 21.85
N ALA A 29 13.13 -10.30 21.40
CA ALA A 29 14.10 -9.38 22.03
C ALA A 29 13.56 -8.65 23.29
N ARG A 30 12.33 -8.95 23.74
CA ARG A 30 11.65 -8.33 24.89
C ARG A 30 11.48 -6.81 24.79
N MET A 31 11.37 -6.30 23.56
CA MET A 31 11.12 -4.88 23.30
C MET A 31 9.63 -4.54 23.23
N VAL A 32 8.78 -5.56 23.01
CA VAL A 32 7.30 -5.44 22.98
C VAL A 32 6.65 -6.68 23.57
N ASP A 33 5.47 -6.52 24.18
CA ASP A 33 4.76 -7.59 24.88
C ASP A 33 3.59 -8.22 24.07
N SER A 34 3.54 -8.02 22.75
CA SER A 34 2.46 -8.56 21.90
C SER A 34 2.97 -9.39 20.72
N ASN A 35 2.14 -10.36 20.28
CA ASN A 35 2.51 -11.33 19.25
C ASN A 35 2.31 -10.85 17.81
N GLU A 36 1.32 -9.99 17.59
CA GLU A 36 0.98 -9.43 16.28
C GLU A 36 0.96 -7.90 16.38
N PRO A 37 1.32 -7.22 15.29
CA PRO A 37 1.50 -5.78 15.34
C PRO A 37 0.19 -4.98 15.25
N ALA A 38 -0.87 -5.54 14.65
CA ALA A 38 -2.15 -4.86 14.44
C ALA A 38 -3.34 -5.79 14.78
N ARG A 39 -4.41 -5.21 15.34
CA ARG A 39 -5.67 -5.92 15.66
C ARG A 39 -6.62 -5.96 14.46
N ASN A 40 -6.81 -4.83 13.80
CA ASN A 40 -7.65 -4.71 12.61
C ASN A 40 -6.83 -4.17 11.43
N LEU A 41 -7.11 -4.70 10.23
CA LEU A 41 -6.56 -4.26 8.96
C LEU A 41 -7.71 -3.90 8.03
N LEU A 42 -7.72 -2.68 7.51
CA LEU A 42 -8.64 -2.26 6.44
C LEU A 42 -7.81 -1.89 5.21
N CYS A 43 -8.05 -2.60 4.11
CA CYS A 43 -7.38 -2.29 2.86
C CYS A 43 -8.27 -1.39 1.99
N GLN A 44 -7.91 -0.10 1.86
CA GLN A 44 -8.66 0.80 0.98
C GLN A 44 -8.49 0.41 -0.49
N GLY A 45 -9.56 0.59 -1.26
CA GLY A 45 -9.53 0.44 -2.71
C GLY A 45 -8.75 1.59 -3.37
N MET A 46 -8.38 1.38 -4.63
CA MET A 46 -7.76 2.42 -5.45
C MET A 46 -8.81 3.45 -5.90
N VAL A 47 -8.42 4.72 -5.94
CA VAL A 47 -9.20 5.76 -6.61
C VAL A 47 -8.84 5.74 -8.10
N ILE A 48 -9.84 5.67 -8.96
CA ILE A 48 -9.68 5.65 -10.41
C ILE A 48 -10.10 6.99 -11.03
N ALA A 49 -9.50 7.34 -12.15
CA ALA A 49 -9.83 8.51 -12.96
C ALA A 49 -9.76 8.14 -14.46
N GLU A 50 -10.43 8.92 -15.30
CA GLU A 50 -10.35 8.78 -16.75
C GLU A 50 -8.94 9.10 -17.27
N THR A 51 -8.59 8.57 -18.43
CA THR A 51 -7.27 8.79 -19.04
C THR A 51 -7.40 9.32 -20.45
N TYR A 52 -6.63 10.37 -20.75
CA TYR A 52 -6.64 11.07 -22.03
C TYR A 52 -5.22 11.04 -22.59
N TYR A 53 -5.07 10.84 -23.90
CA TYR A 53 -3.76 10.86 -24.55
C TYR A 53 -3.82 11.38 -25.98
N ARG A 54 -2.68 11.90 -26.46
CA ARG A 54 -2.44 12.21 -27.87
C ARG A 54 -1.41 11.22 -28.44
N PRO A 55 -1.62 10.67 -29.65
CA PRO A 55 -0.61 9.87 -30.31
C PRO A 55 0.50 10.75 -30.90
N ASN A 56 1.75 10.35 -30.69
CA ASN A 56 2.92 10.98 -31.29
C ASN A 56 3.33 10.26 -32.60
N PRO A 57 4.06 10.93 -33.52
CA PRO A 57 4.49 10.33 -34.79
C PRO A 57 5.40 9.10 -34.64
N ASP A 58 6.06 8.95 -33.51
CA ASP A 58 6.92 7.79 -33.16
C ASP A 58 6.12 6.60 -32.58
N GLY A 59 4.80 6.73 -32.44
CA GLY A 59 3.91 5.72 -31.87
C GLY A 59 3.79 5.77 -30.34
N SER A 60 4.48 6.69 -29.66
CA SER A 60 4.32 6.93 -28.22
C SER A 60 2.99 7.64 -27.91
N LYS A 61 2.58 7.58 -26.64
CA LYS A 61 1.38 8.27 -26.12
C LYS A 61 1.83 9.39 -25.18
N ASP A 62 1.45 10.62 -25.49
CA ASP A 62 1.51 11.72 -24.52
C ASP A 62 0.23 11.75 -23.71
N TRP A 63 0.34 11.41 -22.43
CA TRP A 63 -0.78 11.42 -21.48
C TRP A 63 -1.08 12.84 -21.01
N ILE A 64 -2.35 13.22 -21.01
CA ILE A 64 -2.82 14.53 -20.61
C ILE A 64 -3.48 14.40 -19.23
N ASN A 65 -3.17 15.32 -18.33
CA ASN A 65 -3.83 15.37 -17.03
C ASN A 65 -5.34 15.61 -17.23
N PRO A 66 -6.24 14.83 -16.61
CA PRO A 66 -7.68 15.02 -16.76
C PRO A 66 -8.19 16.42 -16.42
N ALA A 67 -7.48 17.18 -15.57
CA ALA A 67 -7.84 18.56 -15.24
C ALA A 67 -7.52 19.57 -16.35
N ASP A 68 -6.69 19.18 -17.33
CA ASP A 68 -6.25 20.02 -18.45
C ASP A 68 -6.97 19.68 -19.78
N VAL A 69 -8.00 18.82 -19.72
CA VAL A 69 -8.79 18.37 -20.87
C VAL A 69 -10.09 19.18 -21.01
#